data_AF-I1P9P2-F1
#
_entry.id   AF-I1P9P2-F1
#
_cell.length_a   1.000
_cell.length_b   1.000
_cell.length_c   1.000
_cell.angle_alpha   90.00
_cell.angle_beta   90.00
_cell.angle_gamma   90.00
#
_symmetry.space_group_name_H-M   'P 1'
#
loop_
_entity.id
_entity.type
_entity.pdbx_description
1 polymer ?
#
loop_
_entity_poly.entity_id
_entity_poly.type
_entity_poly.pdbx_seq_one_letter_code
_entity_poly.pdbx_strand_id
1 'polypeptide(L)'
;MSKKLLPIMATKSAKDLVGDSKALVAASDVVTGSAIAESYNDQIRPLLDAVDRLRHLKVTQEGIQLPTIVVVGDQSSGKSSVLESLAGISLPRGQGICTRVPLVMRLQDDPSADSPKLQLEHSNGRVVTTSEAKVADAINAATAEIAGSGKGISDAPITLVVRKRGVPDLTLVDLPGITRVPVQGQPDDIYDQIAKIIKPWTTSTSASATSASATALARRRTTRRASRRSGCSSIIPSSPRSTSPWSASPVLPAEDKEDSERPLSPKASRTSSSKINDRVSSHSSEVDQMPPDLNNVADAVRAFFHIVKQVCASLEKVLVRGEFDEFPDDRHFHGTARIAEKMDGYKRRLPAECPKSSDDDAMFLMEEVRVLEETKGINLPNFLLRSAFLVLLKKKVETVMHVPHELVNEVWGYVEDVVMNILLKHSENFPQVQPSCRRAVQTLMDKARARSAQHVKELIEMELVSDYTANPDYMRTWTEIMEGHDSFMEAVEDGSKPARITLEGFGEVDVSHLRAHAGLAGQAFDLRARLTAYWRSIVLRLVDGLALHVLRGVKRLVEHDLEAELADELLGNKMAGVERMLAPSPSTGAKRERLKKSIVLLRQSKEVVANIMDRISAAGEV
;
A
#
# COMPACT_ATOMS: atom_id res chain seq x y z
N MET A 1 37.17 -65.98 -8.24
CA MET A 1 36.45 -65.22 -9.29
C MET A 1 35.12 -65.91 -9.56
N SER A 2 34.01 -65.19 -9.49
CA SER A 2 32.63 -65.72 -9.44
C SER A 2 31.87 -65.36 -10.74
N LYS A 3 31.09 -66.22 -11.40
CA LYS A 3 29.75 -66.78 -11.02
C LYS A 3 28.71 -65.64 -10.86
N LYS A 4 27.52 -65.64 -11.50
CA LYS A 4 26.77 -66.70 -12.24
C LYS A 4 25.59 -66.12 -13.10
N LEU A 5 25.12 -66.86 -14.14
CA LEU A 5 23.74 -66.98 -14.73
C LEU A 5 22.88 -65.69 -15.03
N LEU A 6 22.32 -65.34 -16.21
CA LEU A 6 21.63 -66.03 -17.35
C LEU A 6 20.47 -66.98 -16.96
N PRO A 7 19.40 -67.26 -17.80
CA PRO A 7 18.88 -66.63 -19.05
C PRO A 7 17.31 -66.73 -19.30
N ILE A 8 16.89 -66.52 -20.58
CA ILE A 8 15.69 -67.00 -21.36
C ILE A 8 14.24 -66.48 -21.15
N MET A 9 13.64 -65.86 -22.19
CA MET A 9 12.53 -66.34 -23.06
C MET A 9 11.95 -65.18 -23.92
N ALA A 10 11.79 -65.19 -25.26
CA ALA A 10 11.63 -66.22 -26.32
C ALA A 10 10.24 -66.92 -26.32
N THR A 11 9.38 -66.91 -27.36
CA THR A 11 9.38 -66.35 -28.75
C THR A 11 7.92 -65.89 -29.12
N LYS A 12 7.34 -65.77 -30.34
CA LYS A 12 7.61 -66.25 -31.72
C LYS A 12 6.80 -65.48 -32.80
N SER A 13 6.84 -65.99 -34.03
CA SER A 13 6.20 -65.57 -35.31
C SER A 13 4.67 -65.39 -35.26
N ALA A 14 3.99 -64.61 -36.14
CA ALA A 14 4.21 -64.18 -37.54
C ALA A 14 3.86 -65.23 -38.63
N LYS A 15 3.83 -64.79 -39.91
CA LYS A 15 3.40 -65.47 -41.18
C LYS A 15 1.95 -65.14 -41.63
N ASP A 16 1.60 -65.02 -42.92
CA ASP A 16 2.33 -64.88 -44.22
C ASP A 16 1.42 -64.03 -45.17
N LEU A 17 1.84 -63.14 -46.09
CA LEU A 17 2.74 -63.19 -47.29
C LEU A 17 1.97 -63.50 -48.61
N VAL A 18 2.45 -62.93 -49.75
CA VAL A 18 1.95 -63.03 -51.17
C VAL A 18 0.70 -62.18 -51.50
N GLY A 19 0.59 -61.48 -52.65
CA GLY A 19 1.62 -61.17 -53.66
C GLY A 19 1.11 -60.59 -55.01
N ASP A 20 1.72 -59.49 -55.43
CA ASP A 20 2.04 -59.01 -56.80
C ASP A 20 1.01 -58.52 -57.87
N SER A 21 1.40 -57.38 -58.48
CA SER A 21 1.21 -56.90 -59.87
C SER A 21 -0.13 -56.98 -60.64
N LYS A 22 -0.77 -55.81 -60.86
CA LYS A 22 -0.77 -55.10 -62.17
C LYS A 22 -1.39 -53.69 -62.14
N ALA A 23 -1.25 -52.97 -63.26
CA ALA A 23 -1.47 -51.52 -63.38
C ALA A 23 -2.86 -51.09 -63.92
N LEU A 24 -3.06 -49.76 -63.89
CA LEU A 24 -3.89 -48.95 -64.80
C LEU A 24 -5.34 -48.60 -64.39
N VAL A 25 -5.50 -47.34 -63.93
CA VAL A 25 -6.62 -46.39 -64.14
C VAL A 25 -8.06 -46.85 -63.88
N ALA A 26 -8.64 -46.32 -62.80
CA ALA A 26 -9.99 -45.72 -62.81
C ALA A 26 -9.99 -44.55 -61.82
N ALA A 27 -10.64 -43.44 -62.16
CA ALA A 27 -10.80 -42.27 -61.29
C ALA A 27 -12.28 -42.08 -60.90
N SER A 28 -12.53 -41.60 -59.69
CA SER A 28 -13.83 -41.14 -59.21
C SER A 28 -13.64 -40.01 -58.21
N ASP A 29 -14.53 -39.02 -58.25
CA ASP A 29 -14.23 -37.66 -57.76
C ASP A 29 -14.05 -37.55 -56.24
N VAL A 30 -12.96 -36.90 -55.83
CA VAL A 30 -12.83 -36.26 -54.52
C VAL A 30 -13.04 -34.76 -54.73
N VAL A 31 -14.02 -34.18 -54.05
CA VAL A 31 -14.34 -32.75 -54.14
C VAL A 31 -13.11 -31.93 -53.72
N THR A 32 -12.62 -31.10 -54.64
CA THR A 32 -11.47 -30.22 -54.38
C THR A 32 -11.83 -29.12 -53.39
N GLY A 33 -11.26 -29.20 -52.19
CA GLY A 33 -11.19 -28.07 -51.28
C GLY A 33 -10.49 -26.90 -51.99
N SER A 34 -11.11 -25.72 -51.99
CA SER A 34 -10.49 -24.54 -52.60
C SER A 34 -9.29 -24.10 -51.75
N ALA A 35 -8.10 -23.97 -52.35
CA ALA A 35 -6.88 -23.51 -51.68
C ALA A 35 -7.03 -22.13 -50.98
N ILE A 36 -8.02 -21.35 -51.38
CA ILE A 36 -8.45 -20.10 -50.73
C ILE A 36 -8.83 -20.34 -49.25
N ALA A 37 -9.43 -21.49 -48.93
CA ALA A 37 -9.81 -21.85 -47.57
C ALA A 37 -8.61 -22.21 -46.68
N GLU A 38 -7.50 -22.69 -47.24
CA GLU A 38 -6.29 -23.00 -46.49
C GLU A 38 -5.55 -21.71 -46.11
N SER A 39 -5.36 -20.80 -47.07
CA SER A 39 -4.70 -19.49 -46.83
C SER A 39 -5.37 -18.66 -45.72
N TYR A 40 -6.70 -18.62 -45.65
CA TYR A 40 -7.40 -17.90 -44.58
C TYR A 40 -7.31 -18.57 -43.20
N ASN A 41 -7.03 -19.87 -43.11
CA ASN A 41 -6.85 -20.53 -41.83
C ASN A 41 -5.56 -20.06 -41.13
N ASP A 42 -4.45 -19.88 -41.86
CA ASP A 42 -3.14 -19.62 -41.25
C ASP A 42 -2.99 -18.21 -40.63
N GLN A 43 -3.70 -17.21 -41.16
CA GLN A 43 -3.72 -15.87 -40.54
C GLN A 43 -4.72 -15.77 -39.38
N ILE A 44 -5.86 -16.47 -39.46
CA ILE A 44 -6.95 -16.32 -38.49
C ILE A 44 -6.74 -17.25 -37.28
N ARG A 45 -6.32 -18.51 -37.46
CA ARG A 45 -6.15 -19.46 -36.34
C ARG A 45 -5.22 -18.94 -35.24
N PRO A 46 -4.04 -18.37 -35.51
CA PRO A 46 -3.17 -17.84 -34.45
C PRO A 46 -3.83 -16.73 -33.61
N LEU A 47 -4.76 -15.96 -34.20
CA LEU A 47 -5.56 -14.94 -33.51
C LEU A 47 -6.73 -15.53 -32.69
N LEU A 48 -7.21 -16.73 -33.04
CA LEU A 48 -8.23 -17.45 -32.27
C LEU A 48 -7.59 -18.20 -31.11
N ASP A 49 -6.53 -18.99 -31.39
CA ASP A 49 -5.68 -19.67 -30.39
C ASP A 49 -5.16 -18.68 -29.33
N ALA A 50 -4.85 -17.45 -29.75
CA ALA A 50 -4.48 -16.34 -28.90
C ALA A 50 -5.56 -15.97 -27.87
N VAL A 51 -6.76 -15.66 -28.35
CA VAL A 51 -7.89 -15.24 -27.50
C VAL A 51 -8.32 -16.38 -26.59
N ASP A 52 -8.24 -17.63 -27.08
CA ASP A 52 -8.55 -18.80 -26.29
C ASP A 52 -7.49 -19.11 -25.21
N ARG A 53 -6.19 -19.00 -25.50
CA ARG A 53 -5.13 -19.08 -24.48
C ARG A 53 -5.32 -18.02 -23.40
N LEU A 54 -5.69 -16.79 -23.77
CA LEU A 54 -6.02 -15.72 -22.82
C LEU A 54 -7.32 -15.97 -22.04
N ARG A 55 -8.25 -16.77 -22.57
CA ARG A 55 -9.44 -17.23 -21.84
C ARG A 55 -9.09 -18.34 -20.84
N HIS A 56 -8.28 -19.31 -21.26
CA HIS A 56 -7.76 -20.40 -20.43
C HIS A 56 -6.90 -19.88 -19.26
N LEU A 57 -6.11 -18.82 -19.48
CA LEU A 57 -5.36 -18.10 -18.43
C LEU A 57 -6.25 -17.27 -17.48
N LYS A 58 -7.59 -17.33 -17.61
CA LYS A 58 -8.59 -16.66 -16.75
C LYS A 58 -8.39 -15.15 -16.60
N VAL A 59 -7.81 -14.49 -17.61
CA VAL A 59 -7.43 -13.07 -17.58
C VAL A 59 -8.67 -12.14 -17.44
N THR A 60 -9.87 -12.67 -17.72
CA THR A 60 -11.16 -12.03 -17.40
C THR A 60 -11.45 -11.91 -15.90
N GLN A 61 -10.97 -12.82 -15.05
CA GLN A 61 -11.14 -12.76 -13.59
C GLN A 61 -10.30 -11.65 -12.96
N GLU A 62 -9.14 -11.33 -13.57
CA GLU A 62 -8.36 -10.14 -13.21
C GLU A 62 -9.08 -8.84 -13.64
N GLY A 63 -10.05 -8.91 -14.56
CA GLY A 63 -10.83 -7.75 -15.05
C GLY A 63 -10.39 -7.21 -16.41
N ILE A 64 -9.68 -8.00 -17.22
CA ILE A 64 -9.34 -7.63 -18.61
C ILE A 64 -10.38 -8.26 -19.55
N GLN A 65 -11.09 -7.41 -20.29
CA GLN A 65 -12.07 -7.87 -21.29
C GLN A 65 -11.36 -8.41 -22.53
N LEU A 66 -11.73 -9.62 -22.94
CA LEU A 66 -11.27 -10.23 -24.20
C LEU A 66 -11.99 -9.60 -25.40
N PRO A 67 -11.35 -9.53 -26.58
CA PRO A 67 -11.98 -9.00 -27.78
C PRO A 67 -13.07 -9.93 -28.32
N THR A 68 -14.11 -9.35 -28.91
CA THR A 68 -15.20 -10.06 -29.60
C THR A 68 -15.16 -9.75 -31.09
N ILE A 69 -15.37 -10.75 -31.94
CA ILE A 69 -15.33 -10.61 -33.40
C ILE A 69 -16.75 -10.33 -33.92
N VAL A 70 -16.90 -9.20 -34.62
CA VAL A 70 -18.19 -8.75 -35.17
C VAL A 70 -18.10 -8.65 -36.69
N VAL A 71 -19.01 -9.34 -37.38
CA VAL A 71 -19.05 -9.45 -38.83
C VAL A 71 -20.04 -8.44 -39.40
N VAL A 72 -19.56 -7.55 -40.28
CA VAL A 72 -20.33 -6.46 -40.90
C VAL A 72 -20.08 -6.44 -42.42
N GLY A 73 -20.91 -5.73 -43.18
CA GLY A 73 -20.76 -5.56 -44.63
C GLY A 73 -22.08 -5.25 -45.31
N ASP A 74 -22.02 -4.83 -46.58
CA ASP A 74 -23.22 -4.59 -47.40
C ASP A 74 -24.08 -5.86 -47.57
N GLN A 75 -25.31 -5.73 -48.05
CA GLN A 75 -26.14 -6.89 -48.41
C GLN A 75 -25.42 -7.80 -49.42
N SER A 76 -25.58 -9.12 -49.29
CA SER A 76 -24.93 -10.15 -50.13
C SER A 76 -23.39 -10.20 -50.09
N SER A 77 -22.73 -9.49 -49.17
CA SER A 77 -21.26 -9.42 -49.04
C SER A 77 -20.58 -10.69 -48.47
N GLY A 78 -21.16 -11.89 -48.63
CA GLY A 78 -20.56 -13.16 -48.19
C GLY A 78 -20.42 -13.39 -46.66
N LYS A 79 -20.89 -12.48 -45.78
CA LYS A 79 -20.76 -12.57 -44.31
C LYS A 79 -21.08 -13.97 -43.75
N SER A 80 -22.26 -14.48 -44.07
CA SER A 80 -22.74 -15.76 -43.59
C SER A 80 -21.81 -16.90 -44.04
N SER A 81 -21.20 -16.82 -45.21
CA SER A 81 -20.27 -17.86 -45.68
C SER A 81 -18.90 -17.84 -45.02
N VAL A 82 -18.42 -16.70 -44.54
CA VAL A 82 -17.26 -16.66 -43.64
C VAL A 82 -17.57 -17.39 -42.33
N LEU A 83 -18.78 -17.24 -41.80
CA LEU A 83 -19.24 -17.93 -40.59
C LEU A 83 -19.51 -19.43 -40.82
N GLU A 84 -20.10 -19.80 -41.95
CA GLU A 84 -20.29 -21.21 -42.37
C GLU A 84 -18.94 -21.94 -42.43
N SER A 85 -17.91 -21.32 -43.01
CA SER A 85 -16.55 -21.89 -43.08
C SER A 85 -15.83 -21.99 -41.72
N LEU A 86 -16.05 -21.04 -40.80
CA LEU A 86 -15.46 -21.07 -39.45
C LEU A 86 -16.15 -22.06 -38.51
N ALA A 87 -17.46 -22.24 -38.65
CA ALA A 87 -18.28 -23.10 -37.78
C ALA A 87 -18.48 -24.52 -38.33
N GLY A 88 -18.30 -24.73 -39.63
CA GLY A 88 -18.57 -26.01 -40.29
C GLY A 88 -20.05 -26.39 -40.27
N ILE A 89 -20.95 -25.43 -40.45
CA ILE A 89 -22.41 -25.58 -40.49
C ILE A 89 -23.00 -24.75 -41.65
N SER A 90 -24.21 -25.08 -42.11
CA SER A 90 -24.94 -24.27 -43.11
C SER A 90 -25.80 -23.20 -42.43
N LEU A 91 -25.71 -21.95 -42.87
CA LEU A 91 -26.57 -20.85 -42.40
C LEU A 91 -27.72 -20.59 -43.39
N PRO A 92 -28.75 -19.81 -43.00
CA PRO A 92 -29.78 -19.38 -43.93
C PRO A 92 -29.22 -18.66 -45.16
N ARG A 93 -29.80 -18.95 -46.33
CA ARG A 93 -29.50 -18.31 -47.61
C ARG A 93 -30.81 -18.00 -48.34
N GLY A 94 -30.93 -16.83 -48.98
CA GLY A 94 -32.14 -16.43 -49.70
C GLY A 94 -32.05 -15.05 -50.34
N GLN A 95 -33.04 -14.71 -51.18
CA GLN A 95 -33.12 -13.38 -51.82
C GLN A 95 -33.69 -12.34 -50.84
N GLY A 96 -32.88 -11.35 -50.44
CA GLY A 96 -33.28 -10.26 -49.56
C GLY A 96 -32.26 -10.01 -48.43
N ILE A 97 -32.71 -9.41 -47.33
CA ILE A 97 -31.94 -9.42 -46.08
C ILE A 97 -32.14 -10.81 -45.46
N CYS A 98 -31.10 -11.63 -45.42
CA CYS A 98 -31.17 -12.97 -44.86
C CYS A 98 -31.02 -12.94 -43.32
N THR A 99 -29.91 -12.38 -42.83
CA THR A 99 -29.70 -12.03 -41.41
C THR A 99 -30.60 -10.83 -41.04
N ARG A 100 -31.83 -11.08 -40.56
CA ARG A 100 -32.78 -10.03 -40.14
C ARG A 100 -32.69 -9.65 -38.66
N VAL A 101 -31.93 -10.41 -37.88
CA VAL A 101 -31.64 -10.18 -36.45
C VAL A 101 -30.17 -10.50 -36.17
N PRO A 102 -29.53 -9.92 -35.13
CA PRO A 102 -28.18 -10.30 -34.73
C PRO A 102 -28.09 -11.79 -34.36
N LEU A 103 -27.10 -12.50 -34.90
CA LEU A 103 -26.83 -13.91 -34.56
C LEU A 103 -25.51 -14.00 -33.78
N VAL A 104 -25.60 -14.28 -32.47
CA VAL A 104 -24.45 -14.50 -31.59
C VAL A 104 -24.07 -15.99 -31.65
N MET A 105 -23.09 -16.32 -32.47
CA MET A 105 -22.62 -17.69 -32.64
C MET A 105 -21.50 -17.99 -31.64
N ARG A 106 -21.70 -19.00 -30.79
CA ARG A 106 -20.77 -19.44 -29.75
C ARG A 106 -20.24 -20.84 -30.10
N LEU A 107 -19.04 -20.89 -30.65
CA LEU A 107 -18.32 -22.12 -30.94
C LEU A 107 -17.65 -22.62 -29.65
N GLN A 108 -17.75 -23.92 -29.38
CA GLN A 108 -17.13 -24.59 -28.24
C GLN A 108 -16.52 -25.91 -28.70
N ASP A 109 -15.25 -26.16 -28.37
CA ASP A 109 -14.68 -27.49 -28.61
C ASP A 109 -15.29 -28.49 -27.62
N ASP A 110 -15.57 -29.70 -28.10
CA ASP A 110 -15.96 -30.83 -27.26
C ASP A 110 -15.20 -32.06 -27.75
N PRO A 111 -13.98 -32.31 -27.23
CA PRO A 111 -13.18 -33.48 -27.58
C PRO A 111 -13.89 -34.83 -27.29
N SER A 112 -14.95 -34.81 -26.47
CA SER A 112 -15.76 -35.97 -26.10
C SER A 112 -17.07 -36.10 -26.89
N ALA A 113 -17.33 -35.22 -27.88
CA ALA A 113 -18.52 -35.28 -28.71
C ALA A 113 -18.32 -36.19 -29.93
N ASP A 114 -18.93 -37.38 -29.89
CA ASP A 114 -19.10 -38.26 -31.06
C ASP A 114 -20.01 -37.65 -32.15
N SER A 115 -20.81 -36.63 -31.80
CA SER A 115 -21.68 -35.92 -32.73
C SER A 115 -21.87 -34.44 -32.33
N PRO A 116 -22.04 -33.52 -33.30
CA PRO A 116 -22.16 -32.08 -33.04
C PRO A 116 -23.49 -31.74 -32.36
N LYS A 117 -23.43 -31.00 -31.25
CA LYS A 117 -24.58 -30.58 -30.44
C LYS A 117 -24.83 -29.09 -30.70
N LEU A 118 -25.93 -28.77 -31.40
CA LEU A 118 -26.30 -27.39 -31.70
C LEU A 118 -27.53 -26.98 -30.86
N GLN A 119 -27.47 -25.81 -30.22
CA GLN A 119 -28.55 -25.27 -29.40
C GLN A 119 -28.82 -23.81 -29.76
N LEU A 120 -30.07 -23.50 -30.10
CA LEU A 120 -30.54 -22.15 -30.41
C LEU A 120 -31.21 -21.56 -29.16
N GLU A 121 -30.65 -20.49 -28.60
CA GLU A 121 -31.19 -19.79 -27.43
C GLU A 121 -31.90 -18.51 -27.92
N HIS A 122 -33.21 -18.43 -27.69
CA HIS A 122 -34.02 -17.25 -27.98
C HIS A 122 -33.81 -16.18 -26.90
N SER A 123 -34.06 -14.92 -27.23
CA SER A 123 -33.99 -13.77 -26.30
C SER A 123 -34.93 -13.85 -25.09
N ASN A 124 -35.94 -14.74 -25.13
CA ASN A 124 -36.84 -15.05 -24.02
C ASN A 124 -36.38 -16.22 -23.13
N GLY A 125 -35.18 -16.75 -23.34
CA GLY A 125 -34.61 -17.87 -22.57
C GLY A 125 -35.02 -19.27 -23.04
N ARG A 126 -35.87 -19.39 -24.08
CA ARG A 126 -36.21 -20.68 -24.69
C ARG A 126 -35.00 -21.26 -25.43
N VAL A 127 -34.62 -22.49 -25.11
CA VAL A 127 -33.54 -23.23 -25.81
C VAL A 127 -34.14 -24.31 -26.70
N VAL A 128 -33.70 -24.37 -27.96
CA VAL A 128 -34.12 -25.36 -28.96
C VAL A 128 -32.90 -26.12 -29.47
N THR A 129 -32.80 -27.41 -29.17
CA THR A 129 -31.76 -28.28 -29.71
C THR A 129 -32.03 -28.59 -31.19
N THR A 130 -31.01 -28.49 -32.04
CA THR A 130 -31.09 -28.76 -33.49
C THR A 130 -29.91 -29.60 -33.97
N SER A 131 -30.01 -30.15 -35.18
CA SER A 131 -28.89 -30.76 -35.90
C SER A 131 -28.36 -29.81 -37.00
N GLU A 132 -27.17 -30.09 -37.52
CA GLU A 132 -26.55 -29.31 -38.60
C GLU A 132 -27.42 -29.22 -39.86
N ALA A 133 -28.16 -30.28 -40.18
CA ALA A 133 -29.08 -30.31 -41.32
C ALA A 133 -30.35 -29.47 -41.12
N LYS A 134 -30.67 -29.05 -39.89
CA LYS A 134 -31.89 -28.31 -39.54
C LYS A 134 -31.63 -26.92 -38.95
N VAL A 135 -30.36 -26.54 -38.73
CA VAL A 135 -30.02 -25.27 -38.07
C VAL A 135 -30.45 -24.05 -38.88
N ALA A 136 -30.35 -24.11 -40.22
CA ALA A 136 -30.84 -23.03 -41.09
C ALA A 136 -32.35 -22.82 -40.95
N ASP A 137 -33.15 -23.90 -40.92
CA ASP A 137 -34.60 -23.82 -40.72
C ASP A 137 -34.97 -23.33 -39.32
N ALA A 138 -34.24 -23.77 -38.28
CA ALA A 138 -34.43 -23.31 -36.91
C ALA A 138 -34.12 -21.81 -36.75
N ILE A 139 -33.03 -21.32 -37.34
CA ILE A 139 -32.70 -19.88 -37.37
C ILE A 139 -33.78 -19.11 -38.15
N ASN A 140 -34.23 -19.61 -39.31
CA ASN A 140 -35.29 -18.98 -40.09
C ASN A 140 -36.60 -18.86 -39.30
N ALA A 141 -37.00 -19.92 -38.59
CA ALA A 141 -38.20 -19.95 -37.76
C ALA A 141 -38.11 -18.96 -36.59
N ALA A 142 -37.01 -18.97 -35.82
CA ALA A 142 -36.79 -18.03 -34.72
C ALA A 142 -36.67 -16.57 -35.22
N THR A 143 -36.08 -16.35 -36.40
CA THR A 143 -36.03 -15.03 -37.05
C THR A 143 -37.42 -14.56 -37.48
N ALA A 144 -38.31 -15.47 -37.91
CA ALA A 144 -39.69 -15.14 -38.23
C ALA A 144 -40.57 -14.92 -36.98
N GLU A 145 -40.26 -15.58 -35.86
CA GLU A 145 -40.87 -15.33 -34.54
C GLU A 145 -40.53 -13.91 -34.03
N ILE A 146 -39.28 -13.45 -34.23
CA ILE A 146 -38.79 -12.16 -33.71
C ILE A 146 -39.03 -10.97 -34.66
N ALA A 147 -38.78 -11.14 -35.97
CA ALA A 147 -38.89 -10.06 -36.98
C ALA A 147 -40.13 -10.18 -37.90
N GLY A 148 -41.04 -11.12 -37.60
CA GLY A 148 -42.24 -11.39 -38.39
C GLY A 148 -41.96 -12.11 -39.72
N SER A 149 -43.01 -12.31 -40.51
CA SER A 149 -42.95 -12.94 -41.84
C SER A 149 -42.55 -11.96 -42.97
N GLY A 150 -42.49 -10.66 -42.70
CA GLY A 150 -42.11 -9.62 -43.67
C GLY A 150 -40.61 -9.36 -43.77
N LYS A 151 -40.21 -8.34 -44.55
CA LYS A 151 -38.80 -7.94 -44.72
C LYS A 151 -38.26 -7.01 -43.61
N GLY A 152 -38.92 -6.99 -42.45
CA GLY A 152 -38.49 -6.24 -41.27
C GLY A 152 -37.24 -6.82 -40.62
N ILE A 153 -36.68 -6.07 -39.67
CA ILE A 153 -35.50 -6.44 -38.88
C ILE A 153 -35.75 -6.12 -37.39
N SER A 154 -34.96 -6.73 -36.50
CA SER A 154 -35.02 -6.45 -35.05
C SER A 154 -33.61 -6.38 -34.46
N ASP A 155 -33.46 -5.65 -33.35
CA ASP A 155 -32.23 -5.58 -32.56
C ASP A 155 -32.10 -6.71 -31.52
N ALA A 156 -33.17 -7.47 -31.27
CA ALA A 156 -33.17 -8.62 -30.36
C ALA A 156 -32.31 -9.78 -30.92
N PRO A 157 -31.23 -10.20 -30.24
CA PRO A 157 -30.32 -11.24 -30.74
C PRO A 157 -30.89 -12.66 -30.56
N ILE A 158 -30.43 -13.57 -31.41
CA ILE A 158 -30.51 -15.02 -31.21
C ILE A 158 -29.10 -15.53 -30.90
N THR A 159 -28.94 -16.43 -29.92
CA THR A 159 -27.66 -17.12 -29.68
C THR A 159 -27.69 -18.51 -30.30
N LEU A 160 -26.63 -18.90 -31.02
CA LEU A 160 -26.42 -20.27 -31.47
C LEU A 160 -25.17 -20.84 -30.81
N VAL A 161 -25.35 -21.82 -29.91
CA VAL A 161 -24.24 -22.58 -29.33
C VAL A 161 -23.96 -23.80 -30.21
N VAL A 162 -22.71 -23.96 -30.65
CA VAL A 162 -22.23 -25.09 -31.46
C VAL A 162 -21.12 -25.80 -30.69
N ARG A 163 -21.40 -27.00 -30.19
CA ARG A 163 -20.38 -27.89 -29.60
C ARG A 163 -20.01 -28.97 -30.61
N LYS A 164 -18.76 -28.97 -31.06
CA LYS A 164 -18.27 -29.86 -32.12
C LYS A 164 -16.77 -30.08 -31.92
N ARG A 165 -16.29 -31.31 -32.09
CA ARG A 165 -14.86 -31.61 -31.98
C ARG A 165 -14.07 -30.90 -33.08
N GLY A 166 -13.08 -30.10 -32.69
CA GLY A 166 -12.18 -29.40 -33.62
C GLY A 166 -12.65 -28.03 -34.12
N VAL A 167 -13.66 -27.41 -33.48
CA VAL A 167 -13.96 -25.98 -33.67
C VAL A 167 -13.28 -25.15 -32.57
N PRO A 168 -12.80 -23.92 -32.82
CA PRO A 168 -12.16 -23.10 -31.81
C PRO A 168 -13.17 -22.52 -30.82
N ASP A 169 -12.76 -22.37 -29.56
CA ASP A 169 -13.58 -21.80 -28.50
C ASP A 169 -13.77 -20.28 -28.71
N LEU A 170 -14.90 -19.87 -29.28
CA LEU A 170 -15.06 -18.54 -29.89
C LEU A 170 -16.48 -17.97 -29.75
N THR A 171 -16.60 -16.64 -29.82
CA THR A 171 -17.88 -15.96 -30.00
C THR A 171 -17.79 -14.97 -31.16
N LEU A 172 -18.63 -15.19 -32.15
CA LEU A 172 -18.80 -14.43 -33.38
C LEU A 172 -20.18 -13.76 -33.37
N VAL A 173 -20.32 -12.59 -33.98
CA VAL A 173 -21.63 -11.93 -34.13
C VAL A 173 -21.87 -11.60 -35.60
N ASP A 174 -22.88 -12.21 -36.22
CA ASP A 174 -23.40 -11.77 -37.53
C ASP A 174 -24.40 -10.63 -37.33
N LEU A 175 -24.37 -9.62 -38.19
CA LEU A 175 -25.25 -8.47 -38.14
C LEU A 175 -25.97 -8.24 -39.48
N PRO A 176 -27.20 -7.67 -39.46
CA PRO A 176 -27.95 -7.38 -40.67
C PRO A 176 -27.14 -6.62 -41.72
N GLY A 177 -27.13 -7.15 -42.95
CA GLY A 177 -26.34 -6.60 -44.05
C GLY A 177 -26.86 -5.25 -44.52
N ILE A 178 -25.96 -4.28 -44.65
CA ILE A 178 -26.31 -2.88 -44.95
C ILE A 178 -26.96 -2.76 -46.33
N THR A 179 -28.20 -2.26 -46.38
CA THR A 179 -28.94 -1.94 -47.61
C THR A 179 -28.91 -0.43 -47.86
N ARG A 180 -28.80 0.00 -49.13
CA ARG A 180 -28.70 1.44 -49.49
C ARG A 180 -29.89 1.98 -50.26
N VAL A 181 -30.79 1.10 -50.68
CA VAL A 181 -32.08 1.38 -51.33
C VAL A 181 -33.07 0.35 -50.79
N PRO A 182 -34.25 0.73 -50.29
CA PRO A 182 -35.26 -0.22 -49.86
C PRO A 182 -35.79 -1.01 -51.06
N VAL A 183 -35.84 -2.34 -50.96
CA VAL A 183 -36.56 -3.17 -51.94
C VAL A 183 -38.03 -3.30 -51.53
N GLN A 184 -38.94 -3.43 -52.51
CA GLN A 184 -40.40 -3.49 -52.28
C GLN A 184 -40.77 -4.35 -51.05
N GLY A 185 -41.48 -3.75 -50.08
CA GLY A 185 -41.83 -4.37 -48.80
C GLY A 185 -40.85 -4.13 -47.65
N GLN A 186 -39.87 -3.23 -47.81
CA GLN A 186 -39.05 -2.66 -46.72
C GLN A 186 -39.45 -1.20 -46.46
N PRO A 187 -39.28 -0.68 -45.22
CA PRO A 187 -39.50 0.72 -44.93
C PRO A 187 -38.33 1.59 -45.40
N ASP A 188 -38.57 2.88 -45.65
CA ASP A 188 -37.56 3.80 -46.21
C ASP A 188 -36.38 4.07 -45.25
N ASP A 189 -36.61 3.94 -43.94
CA ASP A 189 -35.59 4.13 -42.89
C ASP A 189 -34.76 2.87 -42.59
N ILE A 190 -34.91 1.79 -43.37
CA ILE A 190 -34.23 0.50 -43.16
C ILE A 190 -32.70 0.65 -42.98
N TYR A 191 -32.06 1.59 -43.68
CA TYR A 191 -30.63 1.88 -43.52
C TYR A 191 -30.29 2.40 -42.10
N ASP A 192 -31.09 3.32 -41.57
CA ASP A 192 -30.87 3.89 -40.24
C ASP A 192 -31.24 2.89 -39.13
N GLN A 193 -32.22 2.01 -39.35
CA GLN A 193 -32.49 0.87 -38.47
C GLN A 193 -31.31 -0.09 -38.41
N ILE A 194 -30.74 -0.50 -39.56
CA ILE A 194 -29.53 -1.35 -39.61
C ILE A 194 -28.34 -0.65 -38.94
N ALA A 195 -28.13 0.65 -39.19
CA ALA A 195 -27.07 1.42 -38.57
C ALA A 195 -27.25 1.54 -37.04
N LYS A 196 -28.49 1.65 -36.55
CA LYS A 196 -28.83 1.63 -35.12
C LYS A 196 -28.50 0.29 -34.47
N ILE A 197 -28.77 -0.84 -35.16
CA ILE A 197 -28.39 -2.19 -34.70
C ILE A 197 -26.86 -2.35 -34.65
N ILE A 198 -26.14 -1.92 -35.68
CA ILE A 198 -24.67 -2.12 -35.77
C ILE A 198 -23.91 -1.26 -34.75
N LYS A 199 -24.42 -0.08 -34.39
CA LYS A 199 -23.69 0.90 -33.58
C LYS A 199 -23.25 0.36 -32.19
N PRO A 200 -24.10 -0.22 -31.32
CA PRO A 200 -23.67 -0.76 -30.02
C PRO A 200 -22.53 -1.79 -30.13
N TRP A 201 -22.62 -2.71 -31.08
CA TRP A 201 -21.62 -3.75 -31.34
C TRP A 201 -20.30 -3.20 -31.90
N THR A 202 -20.26 -1.96 -32.39
CA THR A 202 -19.06 -1.34 -32.99
C THR A 202 -18.49 -0.17 -32.19
N THR A 203 -19.25 0.41 -31.26
CA THR A 203 -18.75 1.41 -30.28
C THR A 203 -18.26 0.80 -28.96
N SER A 204 -18.51 -0.49 -28.73
CA SER A 204 -18.00 -1.21 -27.56
C SER A 204 -16.48 -1.45 -27.69
N THR A 205 -15.71 -1.03 -26.69
CA THR A 205 -14.22 -0.91 -26.72
C THR A 205 -13.45 -2.24 -26.83
N SER A 206 -14.14 -3.36 -27.07
CA SER A 206 -13.60 -4.71 -27.26
C SER A 206 -13.92 -5.32 -28.62
N ALA A 207 -14.68 -4.64 -29.49
CA ALA A 207 -15.18 -5.21 -30.73
C ALA A 207 -14.31 -4.87 -31.97
N SER A 208 -13.88 -5.91 -32.70
CA SER A 208 -13.28 -5.77 -34.03
C SER A 208 -14.35 -5.96 -35.09
N ALA A 209 -14.59 -4.93 -35.92
CA ALA A 209 -15.62 -4.94 -36.96
C ALA A 209 -14.99 -5.09 -38.36
N THR A 210 -15.20 -6.24 -38.99
CA THR A 210 -14.79 -6.51 -40.38
C THR A 210 -15.88 -6.06 -41.36
N SER A 211 -15.53 -5.56 -42.55
CA SER A 211 -16.49 -5.17 -43.59
C SER A 211 -16.12 -5.70 -44.98
N ALA A 212 -17.00 -6.52 -45.57
CA ALA A 212 -16.91 -6.96 -46.96
C ALA A 212 -17.82 -6.12 -47.90
N SER A 213 -17.39 -5.91 -49.14
CA SER A 213 -18.09 -5.14 -50.18
C SER A 213 -17.69 -5.60 -51.58
N ALA A 214 -18.59 -5.45 -52.57
CA ALA A 214 -18.34 -5.77 -53.99
C ALA A 214 -18.66 -4.55 -54.88
N THR A 215 -17.97 -4.42 -56.02
CA THR A 215 -17.75 -3.11 -56.67
C THR A 215 -18.77 -2.74 -57.75
N ALA A 216 -19.29 -1.51 -57.67
CA ALA A 216 -19.79 -0.76 -58.83
C ALA A 216 -19.39 0.73 -58.70
N LEU A 217 -18.87 1.33 -59.77
CA LEU A 217 -18.24 2.65 -59.75
C LEU A 217 -19.25 3.80 -59.89
N ALA A 218 -19.86 4.25 -58.78
CA ALA A 218 -20.68 5.48 -58.77
C ALA A 218 -20.63 6.26 -57.44
N ARG A 219 -20.29 7.55 -57.52
CA ARG A 219 -20.42 8.63 -56.50
C ARG A 219 -19.95 8.33 -55.05
N ARG A 220 -18.72 8.78 -54.75
CA ARG A 220 -18.10 8.92 -53.41
C ARG A 220 -19.06 9.46 -52.32
N ARG A 221 -19.19 8.77 -51.16
CA ARG A 221 -19.36 9.42 -49.82
C ARG A 221 -19.28 8.50 -48.58
N THR A 222 -19.67 7.23 -48.64
CA THR A 222 -19.86 6.38 -47.43
C THR A 222 -18.58 6.04 -46.66
N THR A 223 -17.51 5.64 -47.33
CA THR A 223 -16.26 5.17 -46.70
C THR A 223 -15.57 6.18 -45.78
N ARG A 224 -15.84 7.49 -45.94
CA ARG A 224 -15.14 8.55 -45.18
C ARG A 224 -15.69 8.84 -43.78
N ARG A 225 -16.78 8.17 -43.33
CA ARG A 225 -17.39 8.42 -42.02
C ARG A 225 -16.94 7.45 -40.91
N ALA A 226 -16.69 6.18 -41.22
CA ALA A 226 -16.18 5.19 -40.27
C ALA A 226 -14.68 5.41 -39.95
N SER A 227 -13.85 5.56 -40.99
CA SER A 227 -12.39 5.72 -40.93
C SER A 227 -11.87 6.82 -39.99
N ARG A 228 -12.69 7.84 -39.67
CA ARG A 228 -12.25 9.05 -38.95
C ARG A 228 -12.49 9.08 -37.43
N ARG A 229 -13.12 8.06 -36.83
CA ARG A 229 -13.32 8.00 -35.36
C ARG A 229 -13.15 6.62 -34.70
N SER A 230 -13.14 5.52 -35.45
CA SER A 230 -12.95 4.16 -34.93
C SER A 230 -11.99 3.37 -35.82
N GLY A 231 -10.88 2.90 -35.25
CA GLY A 231 -9.78 2.24 -35.98
C GLY A 231 -10.03 0.76 -36.29
N CYS A 232 -11.16 0.44 -36.91
CA CYS A 232 -11.49 -0.92 -37.37
C CYS A 232 -10.69 -1.29 -38.63
N SER A 233 -10.41 -2.59 -38.82
CA SER A 233 -9.74 -3.13 -40.02
C SER A 233 -10.73 -3.87 -40.92
N SER A 234 -10.67 -3.60 -42.22
CA SER A 234 -11.48 -4.23 -43.28
C SER A 234 -10.65 -5.23 -44.08
N ILE A 235 -11.19 -6.43 -44.35
CA ILE A 235 -10.49 -7.50 -45.08
C ILE A 235 -11.49 -8.21 -46.03
N ILE A 236 -11.01 -8.69 -47.18
CA ILE A 236 -11.67 -9.53 -48.21
C ILE A 236 -12.68 -8.84 -49.17
N PRO A 237 -12.35 -8.77 -50.49
CA PRO A 237 -13.30 -8.71 -51.62
C PRO A 237 -13.48 -10.09 -52.30
N SER A 238 -14.50 -10.29 -53.14
CA SER A 238 -14.85 -11.65 -53.65
C SER A 238 -15.26 -11.78 -55.14
N SER A 239 -14.48 -12.60 -55.88
CA SER A 239 -14.81 -13.44 -57.07
C SER A 239 -15.24 -12.78 -58.42
N PRO A 240 -14.97 -13.39 -59.61
CA PRO A 240 -15.10 -12.71 -60.91
C PRO A 240 -16.16 -13.24 -61.92
N ARG A 241 -16.59 -12.33 -62.80
CA ARG A 241 -17.17 -12.49 -64.18
C ARG A 241 -18.51 -13.22 -64.39
N SER A 242 -19.44 -12.46 -65.01
CA SER A 242 -20.05 -12.85 -66.29
C SER A 242 -20.44 -11.61 -67.12
N THR A 243 -19.95 -11.50 -68.36
CA THR A 243 -20.36 -10.47 -69.35
C THR A 243 -20.12 -10.98 -70.77
N SER A 244 -21.14 -10.93 -71.61
CA SER A 244 -21.07 -11.18 -73.06
C SER A 244 -20.67 -9.91 -73.85
N PRO A 245 -20.20 -10.03 -75.10
CA PRO A 245 -19.54 -8.91 -75.80
C PRO A 245 -20.48 -8.05 -76.65
N TRP A 246 -20.15 -6.76 -76.81
CA TRP A 246 -20.05 -6.04 -78.10
C TRP A 246 -19.67 -4.55 -77.87
N SER A 247 -19.28 -3.87 -78.95
CA SER A 247 -18.75 -2.49 -79.03
C SER A 247 -17.40 -2.23 -78.36
N ALA A 248 -16.51 -1.53 -79.07
CA ALA A 248 -15.18 -1.13 -78.60
C ALA A 248 -14.79 0.24 -79.16
N SER A 249 -14.10 1.05 -78.35
CA SER A 249 -13.24 2.17 -78.79
C SER A 249 -12.32 2.61 -77.62
N PRO A 250 -11.09 3.10 -77.87
CA PRO A 250 -10.05 3.15 -76.83
C PRO A 250 -9.58 4.57 -76.44
N VAL A 251 -9.33 4.82 -75.15
CA VAL A 251 -8.62 6.04 -74.68
C VAL A 251 -7.68 5.74 -73.49
N LEU A 252 -6.40 5.52 -73.81
CA LEU A 252 -5.20 5.88 -73.02
C LEU A 252 -4.93 5.16 -71.65
N PRO A 253 -3.69 5.21 -71.12
CA PRO A 253 -3.09 4.09 -70.39
C PRO A 253 -3.14 4.17 -68.85
N ALA A 254 -2.57 3.13 -68.21
CA ALA A 254 -2.57 2.92 -66.77
C ALA A 254 -1.74 3.93 -65.96
N GLU A 255 -2.20 4.21 -64.75
CA GLU A 255 -1.34 4.40 -63.58
C GLU A 255 -1.45 3.13 -62.71
N ASP A 256 -0.33 2.45 -62.46
CA ASP A 256 -0.28 1.39 -61.45
C ASP A 256 -0.38 2.02 -60.04
N LYS A 257 -1.28 1.48 -59.21
CA LYS A 257 -1.33 1.78 -57.77
C LYS A 257 -1.60 0.52 -56.97
N GLU A 258 -0.58 0.11 -56.23
CA GLU A 258 -0.65 -0.88 -55.17
C GLU A 258 -1.48 -0.32 -54.01
N ASP A 259 -2.70 -0.84 -53.80
CA ASP A 259 -3.42 -0.71 -52.53
C ASP A 259 -3.24 -2.02 -51.75
N SER A 260 -2.17 -2.10 -50.95
CA SER A 260 -1.80 -3.31 -50.21
C SER A 260 -2.78 -3.65 -49.08
N GLU A 261 -3.06 -4.94 -48.92
CA GLU A 261 -3.92 -5.46 -47.85
C GLU A 261 -3.32 -5.15 -46.46
N ARG A 262 -4.17 -4.82 -45.48
CA ARG A 262 -3.72 -4.52 -44.11
C ARG A 262 -4.46 -5.38 -43.09
N PRO A 263 -3.77 -6.25 -42.33
CA PRO A 263 -4.39 -7.06 -41.29
C PRO A 263 -4.87 -6.22 -40.09
N LEU A 264 -5.37 -6.89 -39.04
CA LEU A 264 -5.95 -6.22 -37.86
C LEU A 264 -4.97 -5.21 -37.23
N SER A 265 -5.45 -3.98 -37.02
CA SER A 265 -4.54 -2.89 -36.65
C SER A 265 -3.83 -3.13 -35.31
N PRO A 266 -2.50 -2.91 -35.21
CA PRO A 266 -1.74 -3.14 -33.97
C PRO A 266 -2.20 -2.33 -32.74
N LYS A 267 -3.17 -1.43 -32.88
CA LYS A 267 -3.66 -0.56 -31.80
C LYS A 267 -4.42 -1.33 -30.72
N ALA A 268 -5.26 -2.31 -31.10
CA ALA A 268 -6.01 -3.10 -30.14
C ALA A 268 -5.08 -3.93 -29.24
N SER A 269 -4.18 -4.71 -29.86
CA SER A 269 -3.16 -5.50 -29.17
C SER A 269 -2.27 -4.62 -28.28
N ARG A 270 -1.76 -3.49 -28.79
CA ARG A 270 -0.97 -2.52 -27.99
C ARG A 270 -1.75 -1.99 -26.78
N THR A 271 -3.04 -1.68 -26.90
CA THR A 271 -3.83 -1.24 -25.72
C THR A 271 -4.05 -2.36 -24.70
N SER A 272 -4.13 -3.62 -25.12
CA SER A 272 -4.16 -4.77 -24.19
C SER A 272 -2.80 -4.99 -23.54
N SER A 273 -1.70 -4.94 -24.30
CA SER A 273 -0.33 -5.01 -23.76
C SER A 273 -0.04 -3.90 -22.76
N SER A 274 -0.48 -2.65 -23.02
CA SER A 274 -0.38 -1.54 -22.06
C SER A 274 -1.11 -1.92 -20.77
N LYS A 275 -2.42 -2.20 -20.84
CA LYS A 275 -3.24 -2.52 -19.65
C LYS A 275 -2.67 -3.68 -18.82
N ILE A 276 -2.11 -4.71 -19.47
CA ILE A 276 -1.40 -5.80 -18.79
C ILE A 276 -0.14 -5.28 -18.10
N ASN A 277 0.68 -4.49 -18.79
CA ASN A 277 1.90 -3.91 -18.25
C ASN A 277 1.62 -2.97 -17.07
N ASP A 278 0.64 -2.08 -17.21
CA ASP A 278 0.18 -1.11 -16.21
C ASP A 278 -0.27 -1.83 -14.92
N ARG A 279 -0.99 -2.95 -15.07
CA ARG A 279 -1.41 -3.84 -13.97
C ARG A 279 -0.26 -4.65 -13.36
N VAL A 280 0.70 -5.11 -14.17
CA VAL A 280 1.92 -5.76 -13.66
C VAL A 280 2.76 -4.78 -12.84
N SER A 281 2.90 -3.52 -13.26
CA SER A 281 3.57 -2.49 -12.45
C SER A 281 2.78 -2.16 -11.18
N SER A 282 1.45 -2.05 -11.25
CA SER A 282 0.60 -1.83 -10.07
C SER A 282 0.77 -2.94 -9.04
N HIS A 283 0.53 -4.20 -9.43
CA HIS A 283 0.67 -5.34 -8.52
C HIS A 283 2.12 -5.57 -8.05
N SER A 284 3.14 -5.28 -8.87
CA SER A 284 4.54 -5.29 -8.40
C SER A 284 4.74 -4.25 -7.32
N SER A 285 4.35 -2.99 -7.56
CA SER A 285 4.52 -1.92 -6.56
C SER A 285 3.80 -2.20 -5.23
N GLU A 286 2.64 -2.87 -5.25
CA GLU A 286 2.00 -3.37 -4.02
C GLU A 286 2.81 -4.48 -3.32
N VAL A 287 3.44 -5.38 -4.07
CA VAL A 287 4.29 -6.47 -3.54
C VAL A 287 5.63 -5.91 -3.01
N ASP A 288 6.15 -4.87 -3.64
CA ASP A 288 7.40 -4.18 -3.30
C ASP A 288 7.22 -3.25 -2.07
N GLN A 289 6.00 -2.75 -1.84
CA GLN A 289 5.62 -2.01 -0.61
C GLN A 289 5.31 -2.91 0.60
N MET A 290 5.16 -4.23 0.42
CA MET A 290 4.92 -5.17 1.52
C MET A 290 6.21 -5.60 2.21
N PRO A 291 6.20 -5.84 3.54
CA PRO A 291 7.40 -6.20 4.30
C PRO A 291 7.99 -7.55 3.86
N PRO A 292 9.32 -7.65 3.73
CA PRO A 292 9.99 -8.73 2.98
C PRO A 292 9.64 -10.14 3.47
N ASP A 293 9.64 -11.11 2.56
CA ASP A 293 9.49 -12.53 2.94
C ASP A 293 10.72 -12.99 3.71
N LEU A 294 10.56 -13.19 5.02
CA LEU A 294 11.62 -13.64 5.92
C LEU A 294 11.71 -15.16 5.87
N ASN A 295 12.42 -15.66 4.84
CA ASN A 295 12.52 -17.09 4.53
C ASN A 295 13.38 -17.89 5.54
N ASN A 296 14.15 -17.22 6.39
CA ASN A 296 15.04 -17.84 7.39
C ASN A 296 15.34 -16.88 8.55
N VAL A 297 15.82 -17.43 9.67
CA VAL A 297 16.14 -16.70 10.90
C VAL A 297 17.11 -15.54 10.66
N ALA A 298 18.13 -15.70 9.80
CA ALA A 298 19.14 -14.65 9.58
C ALA A 298 18.57 -13.43 8.85
N ASP A 299 17.63 -13.63 7.93
CA ASP A 299 16.90 -12.54 7.28
C ASP A 299 15.97 -11.81 8.27
N ALA A 300 15.32 -12.55 9.18
CA ALA A 300 14.52 -11.96 10.25
C ALA A 300 15.35 -11.17 11.26
N VAL A 301 16.51 -11.67 11.69
CA VAL A 301 17.48 -10.91 12.52
C VAL A 301 17.91 -9.63 11.79
N ARG A 302 18.19 -9.69 10.48
CA ARG A 302 18.60 -8.51 9.70
C ARG A 302 17.48 -7.48 9.59
N ALA A 303 16.25 -7.92 9.33
CA ALA A 303 15.07 -7.05 9.30
C ALA A 303 14.79 -6.41 10.66
N PHE A 304 14.95 -7.17 11.75
CA PHE A 304 14.83 -6.66 13.12
C PHE A 304 15.86 -5.56 13.41
N PHE A 305 17.15 -5.81 13.19
CA PHE A 305 18.19 -4.79 13.42
C PHE A 305 18.02 -3.56 12.52
N HIS A 306 17.47 -3.72 11.31
CA HIS A 306 17.12 -2.57 10.47
C HIS A 306 16.04 -1.68 11.12
N ILE A 307 14.97 -2.28 11.65
CA ILE A 307 13.91 -1.58 12.40
C ILE A 307 14.50 -0.90 13.65
N VAL A 308 15.35 -1.58 14.43
CA VAL A 308 15.98 -0.98 15.61
C VAL A 308 16.82 0.24 15.23
N LYS A 309 17.63 0.16 14.16
CA LYS A 309 18.42 1.32 13.70
C LYS A 309 17.54 2.47 13.17
N GLN A 310 16.40 2.19 12.53
CA GLN A 310 15.42 3.20 12.15
C GLN A 310 14.80 3.88 13.38
N VAL A 311 14.36 3.11 14.37
CA VAL A 311 13.80 3.60 15.63
C VAL A 311 14.81 4.47 16.38
N CYS A 312 16.05 4.01 16.56
CA CYS A 312 17.10 4.78 17.23
C CYS A 312 17.43 6.08 16.46
N ALA A 313 17.47 6.07 15.13
CA ALA A 313 17.73 7.27 14.33
C ALA A 313 16.59 8.31 14.43
N SER A 314 15.32 7.87 14.37
CA SER A 314 14.16 8.75 14.62
C SER A 314 14.17 9.33 16.03
N LEU A 315 14.54 8.52 17.04
CA LEU A 315 14.67 8.98 18.43
C LEU A 315 15.86 9.92 18.65
N GLU A 316 16.99 9.74 17.95
CA GLU A 316 18.14 10.65 18.02
C GLU A 316 17.74 12.04 17.50
N LYS A 317 17.06 12.07 16.35
CA LYS A 317 16.46 13.29 15.77
C LYS A 317 15.54 13.98 16.79
N VAL A 318 14.51 13.27 17.27
CA VAL A 318 13.44 13.81 18.11
C VAL A 318 13.93 14.21 19.52
N LEU A 319 14.58 13.30 20.24
CA LEU A 319 14.91 13.47 21.67
C LEU A 319 16.28 14.09 21.94
N VAL A 320 17.26 13.90 21.05
CA VAL A 320 18.66 14.31 21.29
C VAL A 320 19.05 15.54 20.49
N ARG A 321 18.64 15.64 19.22
CA ARG A 321 19.00 16.76 18.33
C ARG A 321 17.94 17.86 18.26
N GLY A 322 16.66 17.53 18.47
CA GLY A 322 15.55 18.45 18.27
C GLY A 322 15.15 18.64 16.80
N GLU A 323 15.55 17.72 15.91
CA GLU A 323 15.08 17.68 14.52
C GLU A 323 13.62 17.19 14.49
N PHE A 324 12.69 18.02 13.98
CA PHE A 324 11.25 17.71 13.90
C PHE A 324 10.76 17.37 12.48
N ASP A 325 11.66 17.27 11.51
CA ASP A 325 11.36 17.04 10.08
C ASP A 325 10.53 15.77 9.78
N GLU A 326 10.58 14.76 10.65
CA GLU A 326 9.81 13.51 10.49
C GLU A 326 8.36 13.64 11.01
N PHE A 327 8.07 14.66 11.83
CA PHE A 327 6.78 14.87 12.51
C PHE A 327 6.42 16.37 12.63
N PRO A 328 6.46 17.17 11.54
CA PRO A 328 6.46 18.64 11.61
C PRO A 328 5.17 19.25 12.18
N ASP A 329 4.03 18.57 12.03
CA ASP A 329 2.73 19.04 12.53
C ASP A 329 2.44 18.57 13.98
N ASP A 330 3.15 17.56 14.49
CA ASP A 330 2.87 16.95 15.79
C ASP A 330 3.89 17.35 16.87
N ARG A 331 3.48 18.34 17.65
CA ARG A 331 4.22 18.88 18.80
C ARG A 331 4.57 17.84 19.87
N HIS A 332 3.90 16.68 19.93
CA HIS A 332 4.29 15.59 20.83
C HIS A 332 5.70 15.06 20.50
N PHE A 333 6.11 15.07 19.24
CA PHE A 333 7.45 14.65 18.80
C PHE A 333 8.49 15.78 18.78
N HIS A 334 8.20 16.97 19.34
CA HIS A 334 9.17 18.05 19.50
C HIS A 334 9.99 17.82 20.79
N GLY A 335 10.73 16.71 20.83
CA GLY A 335 11.31 16.09 22.04
C GLY A 335 12.04 17.05 22.98
N THR A 336 13.08 17.71 22.48
CA THR A 336 13.88 18.67 23.25
C THR A 336 13.04 19.82 23.83
N ALA A 337 12.06 20.33 23.08
CA ALA A 337 11.17 21.41 23.54
C ALA A 337 10.17 20.93 24.61
N ARG A 338 9.59 19.72 24.47
CA ARG A 338 8.71 19.15 25.50
C ARG A 338 9.46 18.84 26.80
N ILE A 339 10.73 18.46 26.71
CA ILE A 339 11.61 18.24 27.88
C ILE A 339 11.96 19.58 28.55
N ALA A 340 12.29 20.61 27.78
CA ALA A 340 12.57 21.94 28.31
C ALA A 340 11.38 22.53 29.09
N GLU A 341 10.15 22.42 28.58
CA GLU A 341 8.94 22.87 29.30
C GLU A 341 8.76 22.19 30.66
N LYS A 342 9.13 20.91 30.79
CA LYS A 342 9.10 20.16 32.06
C LYS A 342 10.17 20.67 33.03
N MET A 343 11.36 20.99 32.53
CA MET A 343 12.44 21.60 33.32
C MET A 343 12.08 23.01 33.81
N ASP A 344 11.43 23.83 32.97
CA ASP A 344 10.87 25.12 33.38
C ASP A 344 9.68 24.98 34.35
N GLY A 345 8.93 23.88 34.28
CA GLY A 345 7.92 23.51 35.29
C GLY A 345 8.54 23.15 36.64
N TYR A 346 9.59 22.34 36.65
CA TYR A 346 10.38 21.98 37.83
C TYR A 346 11.01 23.21 38.50
N LYS A 347 11.69 24.06 37.72
CA LYS A 347 12.29 25.32 38.18
C LYS A 347 11.29 26.29 38.82
N ARG A 348 10.01 26.24 38.41
CA ARG A 348 8.91 27.04 39.00
C ARG A 348 8.23 26.39 40.20
N ARG A 349 8.35 25.06 40.38
CA ARG A 349 7.88 24.36 41.59
C ARG A 349 8.87 24.45 42.74
N LEU A 350 10.17 24.47 42.46
CA LEU A 350 11.17 24.74 43.49
C LEU A 350 11.04 26.20 43.99
N PRO A 351 10.94 26.43 45.32
CA PRO A 351 10.79 27.77 45.86
C PRO A 351 12.12 28.53 45.76
N ALA A 352 12.11 29.67 45.09
CA ALA A 352 13.29 30.51 44.87
C ALA A 352 13.85 31.11 46.18
N GLU A 353 12.98 31.31 47.17
CA GLU A 353 13.30 31.71 48.54
C GLU A 353 13.27 30.51 49.49
N CYS A 354 13.99 30.59 50.61
CA CYS A 354 14.01 29.53 51.62
C CYS A 354 12.62 29.38 52.27
N PRO A 355 12.01 28.18 52.29
CA PRO A 355 10.66 27.96 52.83
C PRO A 355 10.47 28.55 54.23
N LYS A 356 9.38 29.29 54.39
CA LYS A 356 8.91 29.73 55.71
C LYS A 356 8.52 28.50 56.55
N SER A 357 8.50 28.68 57.86
CA SER A 357 7.99 27.70 58.81
C SER A 357 6.54 27.31 58.48
N SER A 358 6.12 26.10 58.88
CA SER A 358 4.70 25.75 59.01
C SER A 358 4.03 26.63 60.07
N ASP A 359 2.71 26.83 59.98
CA ASP A 359 1.98 27.91 60.65
C ASP A 359 2.13 28.02 62.19
N ASP A 360 2.51 26.94 62.89
CA ASP A 360 2.82 26.97 64.33
C ASP A 360 4.07 27.82 64.68
N ASP A 361 5.02 27.97 63.74
CA ASP A 361 6.26 28.76 63.89
C ASP A 361 6.15 30.10 63.12
N ALA A 362 4.97 30.74 63.12
CA ALA A 362 4.69 31.98 62.38
C ALA A 362 5.45 33.25 62.87
N MET A 363 6.14 33.18 64.01
CA MET A 363 6.92 34.28 64.58
C MET A 363 8.35 34.32 64.00
N PHE A 364 8.78 35.48 63.51
CA PHE A 364 10.10 35.68 62.90
C PHE A 364 11.25 35.17 63.80
N LEU A 365 12.17 34.39 63.24
CA LEU A 365 13.33 33.77 63.89
C LEU A 365 13.06 32.77 65.05
N MET A 366 11.80 32.44 65.39
CA MET A 366 11.55 31.50 66.50
C MET A 366 11.93 30.04 66.18
N GLU A 367 11.90 29.66 64.91
CA GLU A 367 12.43 28.36 64.45
C GLU A 367 13.96 28.29 64.64
N GLU A 368 14.68 29.35 64.26
CA GLU A 368 16.13 29.49 64.43
C GLU A 368 16.56 29.57 65.90
N VAL A 369 15.86 30.35 66.73
CA VAL A 369 16.12 30.44 68.18
C VAL A 369 15.94 29.07 68.84
N ARG A 370 14.85 28.36 68.55
CA ARG A 370 14.59 27.03 69.12
C ARG A 370 15.71 26.03 68.77
N VAL A 371 16.16 26.00 67.52
CA VAL A 371 17.27 25.11 67.12
C VAL A 371 18.60 25.51 67.78
N LEU A 372 18.86 26.80 68.01
CA LEU A 372 20.03 27.27 68.77
C LEU A 372 19.97 26.87 70.25
N GLU A 373 18.77 26.76 70.85
CA GLU A 373 18.58 26.24 72.20
C GLU A 373 18.70 24.71 72.28
N GLU A 374 18.09 23.97 71.33
CA GLU A 374 18.17 22.51 71.25
C GLU A 374 19.59 22.00 70.96
N THR A 375 20.38 22.74 70.19
CA THR A 375 21.77 22.36 69.84
C THR A 375 22.83 22.91 70.81
N LYS A 376 22.42 23.56 71.90
CA LYS A 376 23.26 24.34 72.83
C LYS A 376 24.30 23.51 73.60
N GLY A 377 25.46 23.29 72.98
CA GLY A 377 26.63 22.64 73.60
C GLY A 377 27.50 23.57 74.45
N ILE A 378 28.52 23.00 75.10
CA ILE A 378 29.56 23.74 75.84
C ILE A 378 30.52 24.39 74.82
N ASN A 379 30.17 25.60 74.38
CA ASN A 379 30.88 26.36 73.35
C ASN A 379 31.32 27.73 73.87
N LEU A 380 32.22 28.40 73.14
CA LEU A 380 32.52 29.81 73.38
C LEU A 380 31.29 30.68 73.05
N PRO A 381 31.05 31.79 73.80
CA PRO A 381 30.08 32.79 73.41
C PRO A 381 30.32 33.32 71.99
N ASN A 382 29.25 33.71 71.31
CA ASN A 382 29.26 34.33 69.97
C ASN A 382 29.87 33.47 68.84
N PHE A 383 29.96 32.15 69.02
CA PHE A 383 30.32 31.22 67.94
C PHE A 383 29.08 30.47 67.43
N LEU A 384 28.75 30.62 66.14
CA LEU A 384 27.58 29.98 65.53
C LEU A 384 27.82 28.48 65.29
N LEU A 385 26.93 27.63 65.81
CA LEU A 385 27.07 26.18 65.70
C LEU A 385 26.70 25.66 64.30
N ARG A 386 27.63 24.95 63.64
CA ARG A 386 27.38 24.22 62.38
C ARG A 386 26.22 23.23 62.50
N SER A 387 26.02 22.61 63.66
CA SER A 387 24.90 21.69 63.90
C SER A 387 23.53 22.38 63.77
N ALA A 388 23.38 23.61 64.26
CA ALA A 388 22.13 24.36 64.14
C ALA A 388 21.78 24.64 62.65
N PHE A 389 22.78 25.03 61.87
CA PHE A 389 22.63 25.24 60.43
C PHE A 389 22.21 23.96 59.70
N LEU A 390 22.85 22.82 59.97
CA LEU A 390 22.52 21.54 59.33
C LEU A 390 21.13 21.02 59.71
N VAL A 391 20.67 21.22 60.96
CA VAL A 391 19.33 20.83 61.39
C VAL A 391 18.26 21.63 60.64
N LEU A 392 18.40 22.95 60.55
CA LEU A 392 17.49 23.80 59.78
C LEU A 392 17.54 23.47 58.29
N LEU A 393 18.74 23.39 57.71
CA LEU A 393 18.95 23.03 56.30
C LEU A 393 18.23 21.73 55.95
N LYS A 394 18.41 20.68 56.76
CA LYS A 394 17.72 19.41 56.59
C LYS A 394 16.20 19.58 56.61
N LYS A 395 15.65 20.23 57.64
CA LYS A 395 14.20 20.48 57.79
C LYS A 395 13.62 21.23 56.57
N LYS A 396 14.37 22.15 55.96
CA LYS A 396 13.95 22.86 54.74
C LYS A 396 14.05 22.00 53.48
N VAL A 397 15.15 21.25 53.29
CA VAL A 397 15.33 20.35 52.12
C VAL A 397 14.27 19.23 52.12
N GLU A 398 13.90 18.70 53.28
CA GLU A 398 12.84 17.69 53.41
C GLU A 398 11.46 18.20 52.92
N THR A 399 11.19 19.51 52.94
CA THR A 399 9.93 20.05 52.36
C THR A 399 9.88 19.96 50.83
N VAL A 400 11.03 20.03 50.14
CA VAL A 400 11.11 20.09 48.67
C VAL A 400 11.55 18.79 48.01
N MET A 401 11.96 17.77 48.78
CA MET A 401 12.54 16.53 48.27
C MET A 401 11.65 15.74 47.28
N HIS A 402 10.33 15.97 47.30
CA HIS A 402 9.39 15.36 46.36
C HIS A 402 9.46 15.97 44.94
N VAL A 403 9.73 17.27 44.82
CA VAL A 403 9.69 18.03 43.57
C VAL A 403 10.71 17.52 42.52
N PRO A 404 11.96 17.15 42.87
CA PRO A 404 12.88 16.46 41.97
C PRO A 404 12.37 15.10 41.46
N HIS A 405 11.68 14.31 42.30
CA HIS A 405 11.13 13.01 41.91
C HIS A 405 9.94 13.16 40.94
N GLU A 406 9.13 14.21 41.09
CA GLU A 406 8.05 14.53 40.14
C GLU A 406 8.60 14.81 38.72
N LEU A 407 9.65 15.63 38.59
CA LEU A 407 10.28 15.88 37.28
C LEU A 407 10.78 14.58 36.63
N VAL A 408 11.44 13.71 37.41
CA VAL A 408 11.94 12.41 36.92
C VAL A 408 10.80 11.58 36.33
N ASN A 409 9.66 11.49 37.04
CA ASN A 409 8.49 10.75 36.55
C ASN A 409 7.87 11.40 35.30
N GLU A 410 7.72 12.74 35.29
CA GLU A 410 7.15 13.47 34.17
C GLU A 410 7.98 13.40 32.88
N VAL A 411 9.31 13.39 32.98
CA VAL A 411 10.18 13.26 31.81
C VAL A 411 10.22 11.81 31.33
N TRP A 412 10.42 10.83 32.22
CA TRP A 412 10.49 9.43 31.77
C TRP A 412 9.16 8.87 31.27
N GLY A 413 8.00 9.33 31.79
CA GLY A 413 6.70 9.02 31.18
C GLY A 413 6.58 9.56 29.75
N TYR A 414 6.97 10.82 29.52
CA TYR A 414 6.97 11.40 28.17
C TYR A 414 7.95 10.70 27.21
N VAL A 415 9.13 10.31 27.69
CA VAL A 415 10.11 9.56 26.89
C VAL A 415 9.61 8.14 26.58
N GLU A 416 8.91 7.49 27.53
CA GLU A 416 8.23 6.20 27.30
C GLU A 416 7.15 6.29 26.21
N ASP A 417 6.30 7.33 26.24
CA ASP A 417 5.30 7.59 25.19
C ASP A 417 5.93 7.78 23.81
N VAL A 418 6.97 8.63 23.70
CA VAL A 418 7.65 8.90 22.42
C VAL A 418 8.36 7.65 21.88
N VAL A 419 9.05 6.90 22.74
CA VAL A 419 9.71 5.63 22.36
C VAL A 419 8.67 4.58 21.95
N MET A 420 7.54 4.49 22.65
CA MET A 420 6.41 3.64 22.25
C MET A 420 5.91 4.00 20.86
N ASN A 421 5.55 5.26 20.62
CA ASN A 421 4.92 5.67 19.37
C ASN A 421 5.85 5.49 18.16
N ILE A 422 7.13 5.89 18.28
CA ILE A 422 8.12 5.71 17.21
C ILE A 422 8.43 4.22 16.97
N LEU A 423 8.54 3.41 18.02
CA LEU A 423 8.76 1.97 17.86
C LEU A 423 7.58 1.29 17.18
N LEU A 424 6.34 1.67 17.50
CA LEU A 424 5.14 1.09 16.89
C LEU A 424 5.06 1.44 15.41
N LYS A 425 5.25 2.72 15.04
CA LYS A 425 5.31 3.21 13.65
C LYS A 425 6.27 2.37 12.78
N HIS A 426 7.52 2.20 13.23
CA HIS A 426 8.52 1.42 12.49
C HIS A 426 8.32 -0.11 12.56
N SER A 427 7.40 -0.61 13.40
CA SER A 427 7.07 -2.03 13.53
C SER A 427 5.63 -2.39 13.16
N GLU A 428 4.87 -1.50 12.50
CA GLU A 428 3.53 -1.77 11.95
C GLU A 428 3.50 -3.01 11.04
N ASN A 429 4.58 -3.22 10.30
CA ASN A 429 4.79 -4.36 9.41
C ASN A 429 4.96 -5.72 10.13
N PHE A 430 5.26 -5.71 11.43
CA PHE A 430 5.50 -6.92 12.23
C PHE A 430 4.74 -6.89 13.58
N PRO A 431 3.38 -6.84 13.59
CA PRO A 431 2.58 -6.70 14.81
C PRO A 431 2.86 -7.77 15.87
N GLN A 432 3.27 -8.97 15.46
CA GLN A 432 3.57 -10.10 16.34
C GLN A 432 4.85 -9.95 17.16
N VAL A 433 5.69 -8.96 16.85
CA VAL A 433 6.89 -8.57 17.62
C VAL A 433 6.57 -7.49 18.64
N GLN A 434 5.61 -6.61 18.35
CA GLN A 434 5.26 -5.45 19.19
C GLN A 434 5.02 -5.80 20.68
N PRO A 435 4.36 -6.91 21.08
CA PRO A 435 4.20 -7.25 22.48
C PRO A 435 5.51 -7.52 23.22
N SER A 436 6.54 -7.99 22.53
CA SER A 436 7.89 -8.14 23.09
C SER A 436 8.61 -6.81 23.15
N CYS A 437 8.58 -6.00 22.08
CA CYS A 437 9.16 -4.65 22.11
C CYS A 437 8.56 -3.76 23.23
N ARG A 438 7.25 -3.89 23.49
CA ARG A 438 6.58 -3.22 24.62
C ARG A 438 7.19 -3.62 25.98
N ARG A 439 7.47 -4.91 26.21
CA ARG A 439 8.14 -5.38 27.44
C ARG A 439 9.59 -4.90 27.55
N ALA A 440 10.34 -4.92 26.46
CA ALA A 440 11.72 -4.40 26.44
C ALA A 440 11.73 -2.92 26.85
N VAL A 441 10.91 -2.09 26.21
CA VAL A 441 10.83 -0.66 26.53
C VAL A 441 10.32 -0.42 27.96
N GLN A 442 9.35 -1.18 28.46
CA GLN A 442 8.91 -1.05 29.86
C GLN A 442 10.07 -1.30 30.83
N THR A 443 10.78 -2.42 30.67
CA THR A 443 11.95 -2.78 31.49
C THR A 443 13.05 -1.72 31.40
N LEU A 444 13.29 -1.18 30.20
CA LEU A 444 14.24 -0.10 29.96
C LEU A 444 13.85 1.21 30.68
N MET A 445 12.58 1.61 30.62
CA MET A 445 12.09 2.83 31.26
C MET A 445 12.09 2.69 32.77
N ASP A 446 11.78 1.51 33.31
CA ASP A 446 11.85 1.23 34.74
C ASP A 446 13.31 1.23 35.24
N LYS A 447 14.25 0.67 34.46
CA LYS A 447 15.70 0.84 34.66
C LYS A 447 16.11 2.33 34.62
N ALA A 448 15.58 3.13 33.69
CA ALA A 448 15.91 4.55 33.56
C ALA A 448 15.37 5.40 34.73
N ARG A 449 14.13 5.15 35.16
CA ARG A 449 13.47 5.72 36.34
C ARG A 449 14.26 5.39 37.60
N ALA A 450 14.58 4.11 37.84
CA ALA A 450 15.31 3.67 39.04
C ALA A 450 16.69 4.34 39.17
N ARG A 451 17.47 4.40 38.08
CA ARG A 451 18.76 5.12 38.05
C ARG A 451 18.61 6.62 38.34
N SER A 452 17.49 7.22 37.92
CA SER A 452 17.25 8.65 38.11
C SER A 452 16.71 8.99 39.50
N ALA A 453 15.87 8.13 40.08
CA ALA A 453 15.45 8.25 41.47
C ALA A 453 16.63 8.07 42.44
N GLN A 454 17.54 7.13 42.15
CA GLN A 454 18.79 6.98 42.89
C GLN A 454 19.71 8.21 42.75
N HIS A 455 19.84 8.78 41.55
CA HIS A 455 20.63 10.01 41.38
C HIS A 455 20.01 11.22 42.09
N VAL A 456 18.68 11.38 42.07
CA VAL A 456 17.99 12.43 42.88
C VAL A 456 18.30 12.26 44.36
N LYS A 457 18.25 11.03 44.87
CA LYS A 457 18.62 10.72 46.26
C LYS A 457 20.07 11.11 46.55
N GLU A 458 21.03 10.68 45.74
CA GLU A 458 22.45 11.03 45.88
C GLU A 458 22.67 12.55 45.88
N LEU A 459 21.99 13.26 44.98
CA LEU A 459 22.09 14.72 44.85
C LEU A 459 21.58 15.41 46.13
N ILE A 460 20.43 14.99 46.66
CA ILE A 460 19.90 15.48 47.95
C ILE A 460 20.83 15.11 49.13
N GLU A 461 21.37 13.89 49.17
CA GLU A 461 22.27 13.44 50.23
C GLU A 461 23.60 14.23 50.23
N MET A 462 24.13 14.61 49.06
CA MET A 462 25.31 15.48 48.96
C MET A 462 25.07 16.88 49.53
N GLU A 463 23.89 17.48 49.28
CA GLU A 463 23.49 18.78 49.82
C GLU A 463 23.28 18.75 51.36
N LEU A 464 22.96 17.59 51.93
CA LEU A 464 22.78 17.42 53.38
C LEU A 464 24.08 17.11 54.14
N VAL A 465 25.12 16.63 53.47
CA VAL A 465 26.45 16.38 54.05
C VAL A 465 27.33 17.64 54.01
N SER A 466 27.15 18.49 53.01
CA SER A 466 28.01 19.63 52.71
C SER A 466 27.31 20.99 52.86
N ASP A 467 27.89 21.85 53.68
CA ASP A 467 27.61 23.29 53.81
C ASP A 467 28.58 24.17 53.00
N TYR A 468 29.38 23.56 52.12
CA TYR A 468 30.37 24.27 51.31
C TYR A 468 29.75 24.91 50.05
N THR A 469 30.15 26.15 49.75
CA THR A 469 29.92 26.77 48.44
C THR A 469 31.07 27.70 48.06
N ALA A 470 31.45 27.68 46.79
CA ALA A 470 32.37 28.63 46.17
C ALA A 470 31.64 29.68 45.30
N ASN A 471 30.30 29.72 45.35
CA ASN A 471 29.50 30.67 44.59
C ASN A 471 29.66 32.09 45.17
N PRO A 472 30.15 33.09 44.41
CA PRO A 472 30.27 34.47 44.90
C PRO A 472 28.91 35.10 45.27
N ASP A 473 27.80 34.64 44.68
CA ASP A 473 26.46 35.13 45.00
C ASP A 473 26.03 34.77 46.43
N TYR A 474 26.60 33.72 47.04
CA TYR A 474 26.36 33.39 48.45
C TYR A 474 26.89 34.51 49.36
N MET A 475 28.15 34.91 49.17
CA MET A 475 28.76 35.98 49.97
C MET A 475 28.07 37.32 49.72
N ARG A 476 27.66 37.60 48.47
CA ARG A 476 26.90 38.82 48.17
C ARG A 476 25.56 38.84 48.91
N THR A 477 24.75 37.79 48.76
CA THR A 477 23.43 37.68 49.41
C THR A 477 23.53 37.72 50.93
N TRP A 478 24.55 37.09 51.52
CA TRP A 478 24.76 37.12 52.96
C TRP A 478 25.13 38.53 53.45
N THR A 479 26.03 39.24 52.76
CA THR A 479 26.38 40.62 53.12
C THR A 479 25.18 41.56 52.95
N GLU A 480 24.44 41.48 51.83
CA GLU A 480 23.22 42.25 51.56
C GLU A 480 22.20 42.12 52.71
N ILE A 481 21.97 40.91 53.24
CA ILE A 481 21.07 40.69 54.39
C ILE A 481 21.68 41.19 55.70
N MET A 482 23.00 41.04 55.89
CA MET A 482 23.70 41.42 57.12
C MET A 482 23.86 42.93 57.31
N GLU A 483 23.70 43.76 56.28
CA GLU A 483 23.63 45.23 56.44
C GLU A 483 22.46 45.67 57.34
N GLY A 484 21.39 44.86 57.43
CA GLY A 484 20.28 45.08 58.36
C GLY A 484 20.52 44.63 59.81
N HIS A 485 21.61 43.92 60.11
CA HIS A 485 21.84 43.27 61.41
C HIS A 485 21.83 44.24 62.60
N ASP A 486 22.53 45.37 62.49
CA ASP A 486 22.71 46.28 63.62
C ASP A 486 21.41 47.04 63.93
N SER A 487 20.62 47.38 62.90
CA SER A 487 19.28 47.96 63.08
C SER A 487 18.26 46.93 63.64
N PHE A 488 18.45 45.64 63.34
CA PHE A 488 17.67 44.56 63.95
C PHE A 488 18.02 44.40 65.44
N MET A 489 19.31 44.36 65.79
CA MET A 489 19.75 44.24 67.17
C MET A 489 19.31 45.45 68.02
N GLU A 490 19.41 46.67 67.49
CA GLU A 490 18.93 47.87 68.21
C GLU A 490 17.43 47.78 68.55
N ALA A 491 16.59 47.27 67.64
CA ALA A 491 15.15 47.12 67.87
C ALA A 491 14.78 45.97 68.83
N VAL A 492 15.68 44.97 68.99
CA VAL A 492 15.53 43.86 69.94
C VAL A 492 16.02 44.23 71.34
N GLU A 493 17.11 44.99 71.46
CA GLU A 493 17.70 45.37 72.75
C GLU A 493 17.05 46.64 73.35
N ASP A 494 16.78 47.67 72.55
CA ASP A 494 16.12 48.89 73.03
C ASP A 494 14.60 48.76 72.96
N GLY A 495 14.00 48.53 74.14
CA GLY A 495 12.56 48.43 74.32
C GLY A 495 11.75 49.66 73.85
N SER A 496 12.37 50.83 73.71
CA SER A 496 11.74 52.07 73.25
C SER A 496 11.62 52.19 71.73
N LYS A 497 12.39 51.40 70.97
CA LYS A 497 12.31 51.33 69.50
C LYS A 497 11.01 50.68 69.04
N PRO A 498 10.50 51.00 67.82
CA PRO A 498 9.36 50.31 67.25
C PRO A 498 9.64 48.81 67.11
N ALA A 499 8.69 47.97 67.53
CA ALA A 499 8.81 46.52 67.42
C ALA A 499 8.59 45.99 65.98
N ARG A 500 8.13 46.85 65.06
CA ARG A 500 8.05 46.56 63.62
C ARG A 500 9.13 47.31 62.87
N ILE A 501 9.90 46.57 62.08
CA ILE A 501 11.03 47.06 61.28
C ILE A 501 11.02 46.39 59.91
N THR A 502 11.55 47.08 58.91
CA THR A 502 11.74 46.53 57.55
C THR A 502 13.19 46.09 57.40
N LEU A 503 13.41 44.81 57.07
CA LEU A 503 14.73 44.23 56.89
C LEU A 503 14.92 43.73 55.46
N GLU A 504 16.11 43.94 54.90
CA GLU A 504 16.45 43.45 53.56
C GLU A 504 16.41 41.90 53.52
N GLY A 505 15.89 41.35 52.42
CA GLY A 505 15.63 39.92 52.28
C GLY A 505 14.45 39.34 53.10
N PHE A 506 13.87 40.08 54.05
CA PHE A 506 12.77 39.57 54.91
C PHE A 506 11.48 40.41 54.90
N GLY A 507 11.55 41.69 54.53
CA GLY A 507 10.41 42.61 54.50
C GLY A 507 10.07 43.20 55.88
N GLU A 508 8.82 43.58 56.09
CA GLU A 508 8.34 44.06 57.40
C GLU A 508 8.18 42.88 58.36
N VAL A 509 8.90 42.92 59.49
CA VAL A 509 8.89 41.89 60.54
C VAL A 509 8.56 42.50 61.90
N ASP A 510 7.90 41.72 62.75
CA ASP A 510 7.74 42.02 64.17
C ASP A 510 8.90 41.34 64.94
N VAL A 511 9.51 42.06 65.88
CA VAL A 511 10.59 41.58 66.75
C VAL A 511 10.25 41.64 68.24
N SER A 512 9.00 41.98 68.61
CA SER A 512 8.57 42.11 70.00
C SER A 512 8.80 40.86 70.84
N HIS A 513 8.58 39.67 70.28
CA HIS A 513 8.82 38.37 70.93
C HIS A 513 10.30 38.00 71.05
N LEU A 514 11.18 38.58 70.20
CA LEU A 514 12.62 38.34 70.25
C LEU A 514 13.30 39.10 71.39
N ARG A 515 12.66 40.13 71.96
CA ARG A 515 13.16 40.88 73.13
C ARG A 515 13.38 39.98 74.37
N ALA A 516 12.58 38.92 74.50
CA ALA A 516 12.77 37.90 75.55
C ALA A 516 13.98 36.97 75.30
N HIS A 517 14.49 36.94 74.06
CA HIS A 517 15.53 36.03 73.58
C HIS A 517 16.77 36.78 73.02
N ALA A 518 16.95 38.05 73.41
CA ALA A 518 17.93 38.98 72.79
C ALA A 518 19.35 38.40 72.66
N GLY A 519 19.84 37.68 73.69
CA GLY A 519 21.16 37.02 73.67
C GLY A 519 21.35 35.89 72.66
N LEU A 520 20.28 35.44 71.98
CA LEU A 520 20.32 34.52 70.84
C LEU A 520 19.83 35.17 69.53
N ALA A 521 19.16 36.32 69.58
CA ALA A 521 18.50 36.94 68.42
C ALA A 521 19.48 37.23 67.26
N GLY A 522 20.66 37.81 67.54
CA GLY A 522 21.68 38.06 66.53
C GLY A 522 22.26 36.78 65.90
N GLN A 523 22.43 35.72 66.69
CA GLN A 523 22.85 34.40 66.17
C GLN A 523 21.76 33.78 65.30
N ALA A 524 20.48 33.92 65.68
CA ALA A 524 19.35 33.47 64.87
C ALA A 524 19.24 34.25 63.56
N PHE A 525 19.50 35.55 63.57
CA PHE A 525 19.53 36.39 62.36
C PHE A 525 20.65 35.97 61.39
N ASP A 526 21.89 35.82 61.86
CA ASP A 526 23.00 35.33 61.02
C ASP A 526 22.72 33.91 60.49
N LEU A 527 22.16 33.03 61.32
CA LEU A 527 21.74 31.69 60.92
C LEU A 527 20.69 31.72 59.78
N ARG A 528 19.70 32.63 59.88
CA ARG A 528 18.69 32.87 58.83
C ARG A 528 19.30 33.47 57.57
N ALA A 529 20.22 34.43 57.69
CA ALA A 529 20.92 35.06 56.58
C ALA A 529 21.74 34.02 55.79
N ARG A 530 22.55 33.21 56.49
CA ARG A 530 23.33 32.10 55.90
C ARG A 530 22.43 31.09 55.21
N LEU A 531 21.34 30.66 55.86
CA LEU A 531 20.40 29.69 55.29
C LEU A 531 19.72 30.24 54.02
N THR A 532 19.33 31.51 54.03
CA THR A 532 18.69 32.19 52.89
C THR A 532 19.66 32.34 51.71
N ALA A 533 20.91 32.76 51.96
CA ALA A 533 21.95 32.84 50.95
C ALA A 533 22.35 31.46 50.39
N TYR A 534 22.44 30.43 51.24
CA TYR A 534 22.81 29.07 50.84
C TYR A 534 21.70 28.38 50.04
N TRP A 535 20.43 28.63 50.38
CA TRP A 535 19.26 28.09 49.66
C TRP A 535 19.30 28.39 48.15
N ARG A 536 19.70 29.62 47.77
CA ARG A 536 19.89 30.00 46.35
C ARG A 536 20.89 29.12 45.63
N SER A 537 21.97 28.70 46.32
CA SER A 537 22.97 27.78 45.78
C SER A 537 22.45 26.34 45.67
N ILE A 538 21.66 25.88 46.65
CA ILE A 538 21.01 24.56 46.61
C ILE A 538 20.05 24.48 45.43
N VAL A 539 19.11 25.43 45.29
CA VAL A 539 18.12 25.43 44.21
C VAL A 539 18.79 25.40 42.83
N LEU A 540 19.89 26.14 42.64
CA LEU A 540 20.68 26.08 41.41
C LEU A 540 21.27 24.68 41.16
N ARG A 541 21.88 24.04 42.17
CA ARG A 541 22.46 22.69 42.05
C ARG A 541 21.39 21.60 41.84
N LEU A 542 20.23 21.70 42.50
CA LEU A 542 19.06 20.84 42.29
C LEU A 542 18.52 20.97 40.86
N VAL A 543 18.51 22.18 40.28
CA VAL A 543 18.04 22.42 38.90
C VAL A 543 19.04 21.91 37.88
N ASP A 544 20.28 22.41 37.91
CA ASP A 544 21.27 22.14 36.87
C ASP A 544 21.76 20.69 36.90
N GLY A 545 22.01 20.13 38.10
CA GLY A 545 22.47 18.75 38.26
C GLY A 545 21.46 17.73 37.75
N LEU A 546 20.18 17.91 38.09
CA LEU A 546 19.12 17.01 37.61
C LEU A 546 18.85 17.19 36.11
N ALA A 547 18.90 18.42 35.59
CA ALA A 547 18.77 18.67 34.15
C ALA A 547 19.88 17.97 33.35
N LEU A 548 21.14 18.10 33.78
CA LEU A 548 22.29 17.44 33.16
C LEU A 548 22.18 15.91 33.22
N HIS A 549 21.77 15.34 34.37
CA HIS A 549 21.53 13.91 34.51
C HIS A 549 20.42 13.41 33.57
N VAL A 550 19.28 14.11 33.52
CA VAL A 550 18.14 13.74 32.66
C VAL A 550 18.53 13.79 31.17
N LEU A 551 19.17 14.86 30.70
CA LEU A 551 19.61 14.98 29.30
C LEU A 551 20.64 13.89 28.93
N ARG A 552 21.61 13.62 29.82
CA ARG A 552 22.58 12.53 29.64
C ARG A 552 21.90 11.16 29.64
N GLY A 553 20.89 10.97 30.49
CA GLY A 553 20.09 9.75 30.57
C GLY A 553 19.31 9.49 29.28
N VAL A 554 18.60 10.50 28.76
CA VAL A 554 17.84 10.40 27.49
C VAL A 554 18.79 10.11 26.34
N LYS A 555 19.92 10.83 26.24
CA LYS A 555 20.94 10.58 25.22
C LYS A 555 21.47 9.14 25.28
N ARG A 556 21.88 8.67 26.46
CA ARG A 556 22.34 7.28 26.68
C ARG A 556 21.27 6.24 26.29
N LEU A 557 19.99 6.52 26.58
CA LEU A 557 18.90 5.60 26.26
C LEU A 557 18.82 5.34 24.75
N VAL A 558 18.90 6.41 23.96
CA VAL A 558 18.83 6.35 22.49
C VAL A 558 20.11 5.78 21.88
N GLU A 559 21.29 6.17 22.35
CA GLU A 559 22.57 5.75 21.78
C GLU A 559 22.96 4.30 22.11
N HIS A 560 22.53 3.77 23.28
CA HIS A 560 23.04 2.51 23.81
C HIS A 560 21.97 1.59 24.42
N ASP A 561 21.22 2.06 25.43
CA ASP A 561 20.43 1.13 26.25
C ASP A 561 19.25 0.52 25.47
N LEU A 562 18.62 1.26 24.54
CA LEU A 562 17.46 0.79 23.77
C LEU A 562 17.80 -0.36 22.81
N GLU A 563 18.93 -0.27 22.10
CA GLU A 563 19.38 -1.33 21.18
C GLU A 563 19.77 -2.60 21.94
N ALA A 564 20.41 -2.46 23.11
CA ALA A 564 20.77 -3.58 23.97
C ALA A 564 19.54 -4.29 24.54
N GLU A 565 18.56 -3.55 25.08
CA GLU A 565 17.37 -4.13 25.71
C GLU A 565 16.44 -4.78 24.67
N LEU A 566 16.27 -4.18 23.49
CA LEU A 566 15.51 -4.78 22.39
C LEU A 566 16.19 -6.05 21.86
N ALA A 567 17.52 -6.09 21.81
CA ALA A 567 18.25 -7.29 21.43
C ALA A 567 18.07 -8.42 22.47
N ASP A 568 18.16 -8.13 23.77
CA ASP A 568 18.06 -9.15 24.84
C ASP A 568 16.67 -9.82 24.88
N GLU A 569 15.58 -9.03 24.89
CA GLU A 569 14.20 -9.54 24.94
C GLU A 569 13.80 -10.36 23.70
N LEU A 570 14.44 -10.13 22.54
CA LEU A 570 14.07 -10.78 21.26
C LEU A 570 15.03 -11.89 20.82
N LEU A 571 16.29 -11.85 21.22
CA LEU A 571 17.32 -12.86 20.90
C LEU A 571 17.65 -13.76 22.10
N GLY A 572 17.76 -13.21 23.31
CA GLY A 572 18.32 -13.88 24.49
C GLY A 572 17.56 -15.14 24.90
N ASN A 573 16.22 -15.11 24.87
CA ASN A 573 15.40 -16.28 25.18
C ASN A 573 14.91 -17.00 23.91
N LYS A 574 15.69 -18.01 23.50
CA LYS A 574 15.37 -18.98 22.43
C LYS A 574 15.14 -18.36 21.03
N MET A 575 15.53 -17.11 20.79
CA MET A 575 15.14 -16.33 19.59
C MET A 575 13.62 -16.28 19.32
N ALA A 576 12.78 -16.57 20.31
CA ALA A 576 11.33 -16.75 20.13
C ALA A 576 10.59 -15.47 19.73
N GLY A 577 11.24 -14.31 19.76
CA GLY A 577 10.77 -13.06 19.16
C GLY A 577 11.03 -12.97 17.66
N VAL A 578 12.21 -13.44 17.21
CA VAL A 578 12.60 -13.50 15.79
C VAL A 578 11.89 -14.64 15.06
N GLU A 579 11.68 -15.78 15.70
CA GLU A 579 10.86 -16.87 15.13
C GLU A 579 9.43 -16.41 14.79
N ARG A 580 8.87 -15.48 15.58
CA ARG A 580 7.58 -14.83 15.28
C ARG A 580 7.63 -13.94 14.04
N MET A 581 8.77 -13.36 13.67
CA MET A 581 8.90 -12.61 12.41
C MET A 581 8.85 -13.51 11.18
N LEU A 582 9.26 -14.79 11.29
CA LEU A 582 9.15 -15.79 10.23
C LEU A 582 7.70 -16.22 9.94
N ALA A 583 6.78 -15.98 10.88
CA ALA A 583 5.35 -16.12 10.66
C ALA A 583 4.79 -14.81 10.07
N PRO A 584 4.50 -14.72 8.76
CA PRO A 584 3.82 -13.55 8.21
C PRO A 584 2.42 -13.43 8.81
N SER A 585 1.88 -12.21 8.91
CA SER A 585 0.51 -12.04 9.37
C SER A 585 -0.46 -12.75 8.38
N PRO A 586 -1.54 -13.39 8.86
CA PRO A 586 -2.43 -14.14 7.98
C PRO A 586 -3.02 -13.31 6.83
N SER A 587 -3.19 -12.00 7.02
CA SER A 587 -3.68 -11.07 5.99
C SER A 587 -2.59 -10.67 4.99
N THR A 588 -1.38 -10.31 5.44
CA THR A 588 -0.31 -9.87 4.54
C THR A 588 0.29 -11.04 3.76
N GLY A 589 0.46 -12.21 4.38
CA GLY A 589 0.89 -13.43 3.69
C GLY A 589 -0.09 -13.83 2.58
N ALA A 590 -1.39 -13.88 2.88
CA ALA A 590 -2.42 -14.20 1.89
C ALA A 590 -2.51 -13.14 0.77
N LYS A 591 -2.37 -11.84 1.08
CA LYS A 591 -2.37 -10.78 0.06
C LYS A 591 -1.13 -10.86 -0.84
N ARG A 592 0.07 -11.02 -0.27
CA ARG A 592 1.33 -11.19 -1.02
C ARG A 592 1.25 -12.39 -1.96
N GLU A 593 0.78 -13.53 -1.46
CA GLU A 593 0.69 -14.77 -2.26
C GLU A 593 -0.34 -14.67 -3.39
N ARG A 594 -1.47 -14.00 -3.15
CA ARG A 594 -2.46 -13.68 -4.19
C ARG A 594 -1.87 -12.76 -5.28
N LEU A 595 -1.15 -11.70 -4.88
CA LEU A 595 -0.52 -10.79 -5.83
C LEU A 595 0.59 -11.45 -6.63
N LYS A 596 1.47 -12.25 -6.00
CA LYS A 596 2.49 -13.06 -6.71
C LYS A 596 1.85 -13.94 -7.80
N LYS A 597 0.76 -14.65 -7.47
CA LYS A 597 0.02 -15.48 -8.42
C LYS A 597 -0.59 -14.67 -9.58
N SER A 598 -1.19 -13.51 -9.31
CA SER A 598 -1.67 -12.58 -10.36
C SER A 598 -0.52 -12.08 -11.24
N ILE A 599 0.61 -11.66 -10.67
CA ILE A 599 1.79 -11.18 -11.43
C ILE A 599 2.32 -12.27 -12.37
N VAL A 600 2.39 -13.53 -11.94
CA VAL A 600 2.81 -14.66 -12.79
C VAL A 600 1.83 -14.85 -13.95
N LEU A 601 0.52 -14.90 -13.69
CA LEU A 601 -0.52 -15.03 -14.72
C LEU A 601 -0.51 -13.87 -15.72
N LEU A 602 -0.32 -12.63 -15.25
CA LEU A 602 -0.24 -11.44 -16.09
C LEU A 602 1.05 -11.40 -16.93
N ARG A 603 2.19 -11.90 -16.39
CA ARG A 603 3.44 -12.05 -17.16
C ARG A 603 3.30 -13.11 -18.26
N GLN A 604 2.73 -14.28 -17.96
CA GLN A 604 2.39 -15.30 -18.96
C GLN A 604 1.44 -14.75 -20.04
N SER A 605 0.43 -13.98 -19.63
CA SER A 605 -0.50 -13.31 -20.55
C SER A 605 0.20 -12.28 -21.45
N LYS A 606 1.16 -11.52 -20.91
CA LYS A 606 1.99 -10.58 -21.68
C LYS A 606 2.84 -11.29 -22.73
N GLU A 607 3.45 -12.41 -22.35
CA GLU A 607 4.27 -13.26 -23.24
C GLU A 607 3.43 -13.86 -24.39
N VAL A 608 2.22 -14.35 -24.10
CA VAL A 608 1.28 -14.77 -25.15
C VAL A 608 1.00 -13.62 -26.12
N VAL A 609 0.61 -12.43 -25.63
CA VAL A 609 0.32 -11.26 -26.48
C VAL A 609 1.54 -10.77 -27.29
N ALA A 610 2.76 -10.87 -26.74
CA ALA A 610 3.99 -10.53 -27.45
C ALA A 610 4.21 -11.46 -28.66
N ASN A 611 4.26 -12.78 -28.42
CA ASN A 611 4.43 -13.79 -29.47
C ASN A 611 3.40 -13.65 -30.61
N ILE A 612 2.19 -13.18 -30.31
CA ILE A 612 1.15 -12.91 -31.32
C ILE A 612 1.47 -11.66 -32.14
N MET A 613 1.87 -10.55 -31.50
CA MET A 613 2.26 -9.32 -32.21
C MET A 613 3.50 -9.55 -33.09
N ASP A 614 4.45 -10.37 -32.64
CA ASP A 614 5.67 -10.68 -33.38
C ASP A 614 5.33 -11.52 -34.63
N ARG A 615 4.47 -12.55 -34.51
CA ARG A 615 3.98 -13.33 -35.66
C ARG A 615 3.13 -12.51 -36.65
N ILE A 616 2.32 -11.56 -36.16
CA ILE A 616 1.56 -10.64 -37.03
C ILE A 616 2.49 -9.67 -37.77
N SER A 617 3.57 -9.23 -37.13
CA SER A 617 4.56 -8.33 -37.74
C SER A 617 5.37 -9.05 -38.82
N ALA A 618 5.85 -10.27 -38.53
CA ALA A 618 6.55 -11.11 -39.50
C ALA A 618 5.68 -11.52 -40.70
N ALA A 619 4.36 -11.61 -40.52
CA ALA A 619 3.40 -11.86 -41.59
C ALA A 619 3.05 -10.60 -42.43
N GLY A 620 3.71 -9.47 -42.18
CA GLY A 620 3.54 -8.21 -42.92
C GLY A 620 4.80 -7.72 -43.66
N GLU A 621 5.85 -8.53 -43.73
CA GLU A 621 7.13 -8.22 -44.41
C GLU A 621 7.45 -9.22 -45.56
N VAL A 622 6.39 -9.80 -46.17
CA VAL A 622 6.46 -10.73 -47.32
C VAL A 622 5.51 -10.28 -48.42
#